data_AF-A0A1H9DJZ9-F1
#
_entry.id   AF-A0A1H9DJZ9-F1
#
_cell.length_a   1.000
_cell.length_b   1.000
_cell.length_c   1.000
_cell.angle_alpha   90.00
_cell.angle_beta   90.00
_cell.angle_gamma   90.00
#
_symmetry.space_group_name_H-M   'P 1'
#
loop_
_entity.id
_entity.type
_entity.pdbx_description
1 polymer ?
#
loop_
_entity_poly.entity_id
_entity_poly.type
_entity_poly.pdbx_seq_one_letter_code
_entity_poly.pdbx_strand_id
1 'polypeptide(L)'
;MTGSAHAGRKRVDPLPQKHPNSHQIERLAACLESAFRIPAGDHLVAVLGDGSETSNSEALRTWVSREVHRIQREAVNGCMPQLADQLHRRMCRWDGLA
;
A
#
# COMPACT_ATOMS: atom_id res chain seq x y z
N MET A 1 -37.41 -19.38 27.05
CA MET A 1 -37.11 -19.93 25.71
C MET A 1 -36.76 -18.78 24.78
N THR A 2 -35.61 -18.92 24.08
CA THR A 2 -35.05 -18.12 22.96
C THR A 2 -34.79 -16.62 23.24
N GLY A 3 -33.55 -16.11 23.33
CA GLY A 3 -32.47 -16.15 22.31
C GLY A 3 -32.75 -15.04 21.30
N SER A 4 -31.89 -14.07 20.95
CA SER A 4 -30.43 -14.03 20.91
C SER A 4 -29.94 -12.58 20.87
N ALA A 5 -28.76 -12.39 21.47
CA ALA A 5 -27.96 -11.18 21.45
C ALA A 5 -27.72 -10.64 20.02
N HIS A 6 -28.12 -9.39 19.77
CA HIS A 6 -27.54 -8.58 18.70
C HIS A 6 -26.23 -7.96 19.22
N ALA A 7 -25.17 -8.76 19.18
CA ALA A 7 -23.81 -8.25 19.35
C ALA A 7 -23.49 -7.39 18.13
N GLY A 8 -23.69 -6.08 18.27
CA GLY A 8 -23.23 -5.08 17.32
C GLY A 8 -21.72 -5.22 17.14
N ARG A 9 -21.30 -5.79 16.02
CA ARG A 9 -19.92 -5.69 15.54
C ARG A 9 -19.62 -4.20 15.40
N LYS A 10 -18.87 -3.65 16.36
CA LYS A 10 -18.23 -2.34 16.17
C LYS A 10 -17.44 -2.44 14.88
N ARG A 11 -17.84 -1.66 13.87
CA ARG A 11 -16.98 -1.39 12.71
C ARG A 11 -15.71 -0.82 13.31
N VAL A 12 -14.62 -1.57 13.18
CA VAL A 12 -13.30 -1.03 13.46
C VAL A 12 -13.10 -0.02 12.34
N ASP A 13 -13.18 1.26 12.66
CA ASP A 13 -12.79 2.30 11.71
C ASP A 13 -11.37 1.96 11.22
N PRO A 14 -11.09 2.04 9.91
CA PRO A 14 -9.74 1.82 9.43
C PRO A 14 -8.81 2.73 10.21
N LEU A 15 -7.79 2.14 10.84
CA LEU A 15 -6.73 2.89 11.51
C LEU A 15 -6.27 4.00 10.54
N PRO A 16 -6.12 5.26 11.01
CA PRO A 16 -5.64 6.33 10.17
C PRO A 16 -4.28 5.90 9.63
N GLN A 17 -4.24 5.53 8.35
CA GLN A 17 -3.01 5.24 7.66
C GLN A 17 -2.31 6.58 7.52
N LYS A 18 -1.51 6.95 8.54
CA LYS A 18 -0.40 7.86 8.35
C LYS A 18 0.30 7.32 7.10
N HIS A 19 0.43 8.10 6.04
CA HIS A 19 1.14 7.68 4.83
C HIS A 19 2.63 8.05 5.03
N PRO A 20 3.48 7.22 5.68
CA PRO A 20 4.89 7.57 5.91
C PRO A 20 5.73 7.61 4.62
N ASN A 21 5.12 7.50 3.44
CA ASN A 21 5.82 7.35 2.17
C ASN A 21 5.61 8.53 1.20
N SER A 22 4.88 9.60 1.56
CA SER A 22 4.60 10.71 0.62
C SER A 22 5.89 11.35 0.07
N HIS A 23 6.82 11.68 0.95
CA HIS A 23 8.12 12.26 0.55
C HIS A 23 8.98 11.27 -0.26
N GLN A 24 8.86 9.96 0.00
CA GLN A 24 9.58 8.95 -0.79
C GLN A 24 8.97 8.79 -2.19
N ILE A 25 7.64 8.84 -2.30
CA ILE A 25 6.90 8.82 -3.57
C ILE A 25 7.24 10.06 -4.40
N GLU A 26 7.27 11.24 -3.79
CA GLU A 26 7.66 12.48 -4.46
C GLU A 26 9.09 12.41 -5.00
N ARG A 27 10.04 11.96 -4.17
CA ARG A 27 11.43 11.78 -4.59
C ARG A 27 11.56 10.78 -5.73
N LEU A 28 10.87 9.65 -5.64
CA LEU A 28 10.90 8.62 -6.69
C LEU A 28 10.29 9.14 -7.99
N ALA A 29 9.15 9.84 -7.91
CA ALA A 29 8.53 10.48 -9.06
C ALA A 29 9.46 11.51 -9.70
N ALA A 30 10.10 12.38 -8.92
CA ALA A 30 11.07 13.36 -9.43
C ALA A 30 12.29 12.70 -10.09
N CYS A 31 12.80 11.60 -9.51
CA CYS A 31 13.88 10.83 -10.13
C CYS A 31 13.46 10.23 -11.47
N LEU A 32 12.25 9.66 -11.56
CA LEU A 32 11.72 9.08 -12.80
C LEU A 32 11.44 10.17 -13.86
N GLU A 33 10.83 11.28 -13.45
CA GLU A 33 10.57 12.44 -14.30
C GLU A 33 11.87 12.94 -14.96
N SER A 34 12.93 13.07 -14.16
CA SER A 34 14.27 13.45 -14.64
C SER A 34 14.92 12.39 -15.53
N ALA A 35 14.91 11.12 -15.09
CA ALA A 35 15.55 10.01 -15.81
C ALA A 35 14.94 9.79 -17.20
N PHE A 36 13.61 9.91 -17.32
CA PHE A 36 12.89 9.72 -18.57
C PHE A 36 12.66 11.02 -19.36
N ARG A 37 13.14 12.16 -18.84
CA ARG A 37 12.95 13.49 -19.44
C ARG A 37 11.48 13.75 -19.79
N ILE A 38 10.60 13.48 -18.83
CA ILE A 38 9.16 13.65 -19.05
C ILE A 38 8.87 15.11 -19.41
N PRO A 39 8.20 15.38 -20.54
CA PRO A 39 7.91 16.75 -20.93
C PRO A 39 6.84 17.36 -20.03
N ALA A 40 6.86 18.68 -19.90
CA ALA A 40 5.72 19.43 -19.39
C ALA A 40 4.47 19.22 -20.28
N GLY A 41 3.29 19.45 -19.72
CA GLY A 41 1.99 19.22 -20.37
C GLY A 41 1.16 18.19 -19.62
N ASP A 42 0.16 17.63 -20.29
CA ASP A 42 -0.90 16.77 -19.71
C ASP A 42 -1.15 15.47 -20.49
N HIS A 43 -0.37 15.19 -21.54
CA HIS A 43 -0.54 14.03 -22.41
C HIS A 43 -0.41 12.67 -21.69
N LEU A 44 0.31 12.61 -20.56
CA LEU A 44 0.45 11.41 -19.73
C LEU A 44 -0.67 11.24 -18.71
N VAL A 45 -1.56 12.23 -18.51
CA VAL A 45 -2.68 12.12 -17.56
C VAL A 45 -3.59 10.95 -17.96
N ALA A 46 -3.89 10.80 -19.25
CA ALA A 46 -4.71 9.69 -19.74
C ALA A 46 -4.03 8.31 -19.65
N VAL A 47 -2.70 8.26 -19.54
CA VAL A 47 -1.92 7.01 -19.56
C VAL A 47 -1.52 6.57 -18.15
N LEU A 48 -1.07 7.52 -17.33
CA LEU A 48 -0.48 7.29 -16.01
C LEU A 48 -1.42 7.72 -14.89
N GLY A 49 -2.32 8.68 -15.13
CA GLY A 49 -3.20 9.28 -14.15
C GLY A 49 -4.51 8.51 -13.94
N ASP A 50 -5.41 9.10 -13.17
CA ASP A 50 -6.82 8.69 -13.09
C ASP A 50 -7.78 9.72 -13.71
N GLY A 51 -7.22 10.81 -14.26
CA GLY A 51 -7.96 11.88 -14.90
C GLY A 51 -8.26 13.06 -13.97
N SER A 52 -7.86 12.99 -12.70
CA SER A 52 -7.95 14.12 -11.77
C SER A 52 -6.72 15.04 -11.83
N GLU A 53 -5.64 14.60 -12.47
CA GLU A 53 -4.37 15.34 -12.53
C GLU A 53 -4.36 16.41 -13.62
N THR A 54 -3.65 17.51 -13.37
CA THR A 54 -3.56 18.66 -14.28
C THR A 54 -2.26 18.69 -15.10
N SER A 55 -1.34 17.76 -14.82
CA SER A 55 -0.06 17.68 -15.49
C SER A 55 0.52 16.28 -15.52
N ASN A 56 1.48 16.05 -16.41
CA ASN A 56 2.27 14.82 -16.49
C ASN A 56 3.02 14.52 -15.20
N SER A 57 3.54 15.55 -14.54
CA SER A 57 4.26 15.41 -13.27
C SER A 57 3.31 14.94 -12.17
N GLU A 58 2.09 15.47 -12.11
CA GLU A 58 1.05 14.99 -11.18
C GLU A 58 0.62 13.57 -11.52
N ALA A 59 0.34 13.27 -12.80
CA ALA A 59 -0.02 11.93 -13.25
C ALA A 59 1.06 10.89 -12.91
N LEU A 60 2.33 11.25 -13.07
CA LEU A 60 3.45 10.40 -12.67
C LEU A 60 3.46 10.17 -11.16
N ARG A 61 3.25 11.19 -10.32
CA ARG A 61 3.19 11.02 -8.86
C ARG A 61 2.05 10.08 -8.46
N THR A 62 0.88 10.23 -9.06
CA THR A 62 -0.25 9.32 -8.82
C THR A 62 0.10 7.89 -9.23
N TRP A 63 0.69 7.72 -10.41
CA TRP A 63 1.14 6.41 -10.88
C TRP A 63 2.17 5.77 -9.95
N VAL A 64 3.23 6.49 -9.58
CA VAL A 64 4.28 6.01 -8.67
C VAL A 64 3.69 5.64 -7.31
N SER A 65 2.79 6.46 -6.77
CA SER A 65 2.09 6.14 -5.53
C SER A 65 1.35 4.82 -5.65
N ARG A 66 0.51 4.65 -6.68
CA ARG A 66 -0.26 3.42 -6.89
C ARG A 66 0.63 2.19 -7.03
N GLU A 67 1.72 2.34 -7.79
CA GLU A 67 2.66 1.26 -8.09
C GLU A 67 3.45 0.82 -6.84
N VAL A 68 3.95 1.78 -6.06
CA VAL A 68 4.63 1.48 -4.78
C VAL A 68 3.69 0.76 -3.81
N HIS A 69 2.43 1.20 -3.71
CA HIS A 69 1.46 0.52 -2.86
C HIS A 69 1.10 -0.89 -3.37
N ARG A 70 1.06 -1.09 -4.69
CA ARG A 70 0.86 -2.42 -5.30
C ARG A 70 2.00 -3.36 -4.93
N ILE A 71 3.24 -2.93 -5.15
CA ILE A 71 4.44 -3.70 -4.82
C ILE A 71 4.50 -4.03 -3.32
N GLN A 72 4.19 -3.06 -2.45
CA GLN A 72 4.16 -3.30 -1.00
C GLN A 72 3.12 -4.35 -0.63
N ARG A 73 1.91 -4.30 -1.19
CA ARG A 73 0.88 -5.32 -0.95
C ARG A 73 1.31 -6.69 -1.43
N GLU A 74 1.90 -6.79 -2.62
CA GLU A 74 2.40 -8.05 -3.17
C GLU A 74 3.54 -8.62 -2.30
N ALA A 75 4.48 -7.78 -1.87
CA ALA A 75 5.56 -8.17 -0.98
C ALA A 75 5.04 -8.67 0.38
N VAL A 76 4.07 -7.96 0.97
CA VAL A 76 3.40 -8.38 2.21
C VAL A 76 2.72 -9.73 1.99
N ASN A 77 1.92 -9.88 0.93
CA ASN A 77 1.22 -11.14 0.66
C ASN A 77 2.20 -12.31 0.46
N GLY A 78 3.35 -12.08 -0.16
CA GLY A 78 4.39 -13.09 -0.33
C GLY A 78 5.10 -13.47 0.97
N CYS A 79 5.36 -12.51 1.87
CA CYS A 79 6.11 -12.77 3.10
C CYS A 79 5.24 -13.20 4.29
N MET A 80 3.93 -12.88 4.28
CA MET A 80 3.02 -13.16 5.39
C MET A 80 2.96 -14.64 5.79
N PRO A 81 2.87 -15.62 4.86
CA PRO A 81 2.90 -17.04 5.24
C PRO A 81 4.19 -17.42 5.96
N GLN A 82 5.34 -16.94 5.47
CA GLN A 82 6.64 -17.23 6.08
C GLN A 82 6.77 -16.61 7.48
N LEU A 83 6.29 -15.37 7.65
CA LEU A 83 6.27 -14.71 8.95
C LEU A 83 5.34 -15.42 9.93
N ALA A 84 4.17 -15.86 9.48
CA ALA A 84 3.23 -16.64 10.28
C ALA A 84 3.85 -17.98 10.73
N ASP A 85 4.49 -18.71 9.82
CA ASP A 85 5.18 -19.96 10.14
C ASP A 85 6.35 -19.77 11.12
N GLN A 86 7.14 -18.70 10.92
CA GLN A 86 8.22 -18.37 11.84
C GLN A 86 7.69 -18.02 13.23
N LEU A 87 6.60 -17.24 13.30
CA LEU A 87 5.96 -16.91 14.56
C LEU A 87 5.40 -18.16 15.24
N HIS A 88 4.69 -19.02 14.51
CA HIS A 88 4.15 -20.29 15.01
C HIS A 88 5.26 -21.19 15.59
N ARG A 89 6.35 -21.40 14.85
CA ARG A 89 7.49 -22.19 15.33
C ARG A 89 8.11 -21.61 16.60
N ARG A 90 8.21 -20.29 16.71
CA ARG A 90 8.72 -19.62 17.92
C ARG A 90 7.79 -19.86 19.11
N MET A 91 6.48 -19.76 18.91
CA MET A 91 5.48 -20.03 19.96
C MET A 91 5.53 -21.49 20.41
N CYS A 92 5.53 -22.48 19.50
CA CYS A 92 5.61 -23.90 19.87
C CYS A 92 6.89 -24.24 20.66
N ARG A 93 8.02 -23.60 20.31
CA ARG A 93 9.27 -23.75 21.06
C ARG A 93 9.16 -23.20 22.48
N TRP A 94 8.45 -22.08 22.68
CA TRP A 94 8.23 -21.51 24.01
C TRP A 94 7.32 -22.37 24.88
N ASP A 95 6.32 -23.02 24.29
CA ASP A 95 5.38 -23.89 25.02
C ASP A 95 5.95 -25.28 25.34
N GLY A 96 7.19 -25.59 24.95
CA GLY A 96 7.80 -26.91 25.16
C GLY A 96 7.16 -28.03 24.31
N LEU A 97 6.44 -27.65 23.24
CA LEU A 97 5.81 -28.57 22.28
C LEU A 97 6.74 -28.96 21.12
N ALA A 98 8.05 -28.70 21.26
CA ALA A 98 9.07 -28.88 20.22
C ALA A 98 9.97 -30.09 20.50
#